data_AF-A0A2U2SC77-F1
#
_entry.id   AF-A0A2U2SC77-F1
#
_cell.length_a   1.000
_cell.length_b   1.000
_cell.length_c   1.000
_cell.angle_alpha   90.00
_cell.angle_beta   90.00
_cell.angle_gamma   90.00
#
_symmetry.space_group_name_H-M   'P 1'
#
loop_
_entity.id
_entity.type
_entity.pdbx_description
1 polymer ?
#
loop_
_entity_poly.entity_id
_entity_poly.type
_entity_poly.pdbx_seq_one_letter_code
_entity_poly.pdbx_strand_id
1 'polypeptide(L)' 'KEARIYTIMRYANVYPRALALMGSGKIDLKPLITDTYSFRDSIKAFEYASNPRPTSIKVQIVMDL' A
#
# COMPACT_ATOMS: atom_id res chain seq x y z
N LYS A 1 7.71 36.50 5.89
CA LYS A 1 6.99 35.20 5.94
C LYS A 1 8.02 34.10 5.94
N GLU A 2 8.02 33.20 6.93
CA GLU A 2 9.06 32.18 7.12
C GLU A 2 8.47 30.78 6.91
N ALA A 3 8.63 30.24 5.70
CA ALA A 3 8.23 28.86 5.42
C ALA A 3 9.17 27.88 6.12
N ARG A 4 8.62 26.75 6.59
CA ARG A 4 9.39 25.64 7.18
C ARG A 4 9.37 24.44 6.23
N ILE A 5 10.49 23.73 6.17
CA ILE A 5 10.64 22.48 5.41
C ILE A 5 10.86 21.35 6.40
N TYR A 6 10.11 20.26 6.23
CA TYR A 6 10.23 19.05 7.04
C TYR A 6 10.47 17.86 6.11
N THR A 7 11.40 16.98 6.49
CA THR A 7 11.56 15.67 5.85
C THR A 7 10.77 14.61 6.63
N ILE A 8 10.30 13.58 5.94
CA ILE A 8 9.58 12.45 6.55
C ILE A 8 10.31 11.17 6.13
N MET A 9 10.78 10.41 7.11
CA MET A 9 11.39 9.10 6.89
C MET A 9 10.51 8.02 7.54
N ARG A 10 9.71 7.34 6.72
CA ARG A 10 8.76 6.30 7.14
C ARG A 10 7.79 6.83 8.22
N TYR A 11 7.80 6.24 9.41
CA TYR A 11 6.81 6.45 10.46
C TYR A 11 7.34 6.03 11.84
N ALA A 12 6.80 6.61 12.91
CA ALA A 12 7.04 6.21 14.29
C ALA A 12 5.71 6.22 15.07
N ASN A 13 5.43 5.16 15.83
CA ASN A 13 4.26 5.05 16.73
C ASN A 13 2.87 5.23 16.07
N VAL A 14 2.73 5.03 14.75
CA VAL A 14 1.46 5.27 14.03
C VAL A 14 0.55 4.04 13.90
N TYR A 15 1.08 2.82 14.06
CA TYR A 15 0.35 1.58 13.78
C TYR A 15 -0.96 1.44 14.56
N PRO A 16 -0.99 1.64 15.90
CA PRO A 16 -2.24 1.50 16.67
C PRO A 16 -3.34 2.44 16.16
N ARG A 17 -2.98 3.67 15.76
CA ARG A 17 -3.92 4.65 15.22
C ARG A 17 -4.44 4.22 13.84
N ALA A 18 -3.56 3.74 12.96
CA ALA A 18 -3.97 3.25 11.64
C ALA A 18 -4.95 2.08 11.75
N LEU A 19 -4.67 1.13 12.65
CA LEU A 19 -5.56 0.00 12.94
C LEU A 19 -6.91 0.47 13.50
N ALA A 20 -6.93 1.42 14.42
CA ALA A 20 -8.18 1.97 14.97
C ALA A 20 -9.03 2.68 13.91
N LEU A 21 -8.40 3.38 12.96
CA LEU A 21 -9.11 4.02 11.84
C LEU A 21 -9.73 2.98 10.90
N MET A 22 -8.99 1.93 10.55
CA MET A 22 -9.52 0.82 9.73
C MET A 22 -10.63 0.06 10.47
N GLY A 23 -10.40 -0.30 11.74
CA GLY A 23 -11.37 -1.05 12.56
C GLY A 23 -12.66 -0.30 12.84
N SER A 24 -12.63 1.04 12.87
CA SER A 24 -13.82 1.89 12.99
C SER A 24 -14.53 2.16 11.66
N GLY A 25 -14.01 1.65 10.53
CA GLY A 25 -14.57 1.89 9.20
C GLY A 25 -14.39 3.31 8.68
N LYS A 26 -13.61 4.16 9.36
CA LYS A 26 -13.33 5.54 8.93
C LYS A 26 -12.45 5.60 7.68
N ILE A 27 -11.68 4.54 7.44
CA ILE A 27 -10.91 4.35 6.22
C ILE A 27 -11.11 2.91 5.72
N ASP A 28 -11.42 2.77 4.43
CA ASP A 28 -11.37 1.49 3.74
C ASP A 28 -10.20 1.51 2.75
N LEU A 29 -9.21 0.63 2.99
CA LEU A 29 -8.01 0.53 2.16
C LEU A 29 -8.11 -0.59 1.12
N LYS A 30 -9.10 -1.49 1.22
CA LYS A 30 -9.22 -2.63 0.30
C LYS A 30 -9.31 -2.19 -1.16
N PRO A 31 -10.04 -1.10 -1.53
CA PRO A 31 -10.10 -0.64 -2.92
C PRO A 31 -8.76 -0.18 -3.51
N LEU A 32 -7.73 0.06 -2.68
CA LEU A 32 -6.40 0.43 -3.19
C LEU A 32 -5.68 -0.77 -3.82
N ILE A 33 -6.06 -2.01 -3.47
CA ILE A 33 -5.51 -3.22 -4.07
C ILE A 33 -6.16 -3.41 -5.43
N THR A 34 -5.42 -3.07 -6.49
CA THR A 34 -5.91 -3.14 -7.88
C THR A 34 -5.51 -4.43 -8.58
N ASP A 35 -4.39 -5.03 -8.17
CA ASP A 35 -3.82 -6.19 -8.84
C ASP A 35 -3.34 -7.19 -7.79
N THR A 36 -3.71 -8.46 -7.97
CA THR A 36 -3.35 -9.55 -7.05
C THR A 36 -2.68 -10.68 -7.80
N TYR A 37 -1.58 -11.17 -7.24
CA TYR A 37 -0.81 -12.29 -7.77
C TYR A 37 -0.62 -13.33 -6.66
N SER A 38 -0.58 -14.61 -7.03
CA SER A 38 -0.18 -15.66 -6.10
C SER A 38 1.33 -15.62 -5.84
N PHE A 39 1.80 -16.17 -4.72
CA PHE A 39 3.23 -16.15 -4.39
C PHE A 39 4.12 -16.79 -5.46
N ARG A 40 3.68 -17.88 -6.10
CA ARG A 40 4.41 -18.51 -7.23
C ARG A 40 4.59 -17.57 -8.44
N ASP A 41 3.73 -16.57 -8.58
CA ASP A 41 3.76 -15.59 -9.67
C ASP A 41 4.52 -14.31 -9.28
N SER A 42 5.30 -14.32 -8.19
CA SER A 42 5.97 -13.12 -7.68
C SER A 42 6.82 -12.41 -8.73
N ILE A 43 7.57 -13.15 -9.56
CA ILE A 43 8.38 -12.55 -10.64
C ILE A 43 7.49 -11.75 -11.60
N LYS A 44 6.39 -12.35 -12.07
CA LYS A 44 5.41 -11.70 -12.93
C LYS A 44 4.77 -10.47 -12.26
N ALA A 45 4.52 -10.53 -10.96
CA ALA A 45 4.00 -9.40 -10.19
C ALA A 45 4.98 -8.21 -10.18
N PHE A 46 6.28 -8.48 -10.00
CA PHE A 46 7.32 -7.44 -10.04
C PHE A 46 7.56 -6.90 -11.46
N GLU A 47 7.56 -7.76 -12.48
CA GLU A 47 7.62 -7.35 -13.88
C GLU A 47 6.46 -6.39 -14.20
N TYR A 48 5.24 -6.76 -13.82
CA TYR A 48 4.07 -5.89 -13.97
C TYR A 48 4.21 -4.56 -13.21
N ALA A 49 4.66 -4.61 -11.95
CA ALA A 49 4.80 -3.41 -11.11
C ALA A 49 5.86 -2.43 -11.63
N SER A 50 6.80 -2.87 -12.47
CA SER A 50 7.79 -1.99 -13.12
C SER A 50 7.20 -1.14 -14.25
N ASN A 51 6.08 -1.56 -14.84
CA ASN A 51 5.35 -0.82 -15.87
C ASN A 51 3.83 -1.11 -15.81
N PRO A 52 3.13 -0.61 -14.77
CA PRO A 52 1.73 -0.93 -14.56
C PRO A 52 0.81 -0.14 -15.51
N ARG A 53 -0.46 -0.57 -15.59
CA ARG A 53 -1.48 0.25 -16.26
C ARG A 53 -1.69 1.56 -15.48
N PRO A 54 -2.06 2.68 -16.12
CA PRO A 54 -2.32 3.95 -15.42
C PRO A 54 -3.39 3.88 -14.32
N THR A 55 -4.27 2.87 -14.36
CA THR A 55 -5.34 2.65 -13.38
C THR A 55 -4.91 1.82 -12.16
N SER A 56 -3.67 1.34 -12.12
CA SER A 56 -3.16 0.47 -11.05
C SER A 56 -2.66 1.31 -9.88
N ILE A 57 -2.95 0.88 -8.65
CA ILE A 57 -2.57 1.59 -7.43
C ILE A 57 -1.64 0.73 -6.58
N LYS A 58 -2.12 -0.44 -6.12
CA LYS A 58 -1.35 -1.38 -5.30
C LYS A 58 -1.40 -2.78 -5.90
N VAL A 59 -0.22 -3.29 -6.22
CA VAL A 59 0.00 -4.71 -6.52
C VAL A 59 0.24 -5.45 -5.20
N GLN A 60 -0.50 -6.53 -4.98
CA GLN A 60 -0.39 -7.40 -3.82
C GLN A 60 -0.01 -8.82 -4.23
N ILE A 61 0.96 -9.40 -3.53
CA ILE A 61 1.28 -10.82 -3.62
C ILE A 61 0.61 -11.51 -2.43
N VAL A 62 -0.24 -12.48 -2.70
CA VAL A 62 -0.94 -13.27 -1.68
C VAL A 62 -0.16 -14.55 -1.43
N MET A 63 0.12 -14.83 -0.17
CA MET A 63 0.60 -16.13 0.26
C MET A 63 -0.58 -17.04 0.56
N ASP A 64 -0.59 -18.22 -0.05
CA ASP A 64 -1.49 -19.30 0.36
C ASP A 64 -0.87 -19.92 1.62
N LEU A 65 -1.57 -19.84 2.75
CA LEU A 65 -1.23 -20.50 4.02
C LEU A 65 -1.98 -21.83 4.13
#